data_AF-A0A1M3DGX4-F1
#
_entry.id   AF-A0A1M3DGX4-F1
#
_cell.length_a   1.000
_cell.length_b   1.000
_cell.length_c   1.000
_cell.angle_alpha   90.00
_cell.angle_beta   90.00
_cell.angle_gamma   90.00
#
_symmetry.space_group_name_H-M   'P 1'
#
loop_
_entity.id
_entity.type
_entity.pdbx_description
1 polymer ?
#
loop_
_entity_poly.entity_id
_entity_poly.type
_entity_poly.pdbx_seq_one_letter_code
_entity_poly.pdbx_strand_id
1 'polypeptide(L)'
;MTDPLSVARFRALAEAYGAIERWPAGLREEGLRMAGRPDLAAIVAEAASLDARLDSWTSPAPSTALRGAILGQRQRTLRRRLRLWWSAIGVATALAGAATGSLAIAAMPVDHHHPFGDDTAFGNVSMREE
;
A
#
# COMPACT_ATOMS: atom_id res chain seq x y z
N MET A 1 -25.05 -5.05 -28.66
CA MET A 1 -25.11 -6.01 -29.79
C MET A 1 -23.75 -6.69 -29.84
N THR A 2 -23.65 -7.91 -29.32
CA THR A 2 -22.41 -8.68 -29.37
C THR A 2 -22.34 -9.28 -30.76
N ASP A 3 -21.35 -8.85 -31.54
CA ASP A 3 -21.10 -9.41 -32.87
C ASP A 3 -20.91 -10.93 -32.74
N PRO A 4 -21.59 -11.76 -33.55
CA PRO A 4 -21.52 -13.20 -33.44
C PRO A 4 -20.08 -13.70 -33.59
N LEU A 5 -19.74 -14.77 -32.86
CA LEU A 5 -18.38 -15.32 -32.88
C LEU A 5 -18.07 -15.89 -34.26
N SER A 6 -17.16 -15.24 -34.98
CA SER A 6 -16.70 -15.72 -36.28
C SER A 6 -15.74 -16.90 -36.12
N VAL A 7 -15.62 -17.74 -37.16
CA VAL A 7 -14.68 -18.88 -37.18
C VAL A 7 -13.23 -18.42 -36.98
N ALA A 8 -12.85 -17.29 -37.59
CA ALA A 8 -11.51 -16.71 -37.41
C ALA A 8 -11.27 -16.32 -35.94
N ARG A 9 -12.25 -15.69 -35.30
CA ARG A 9 -12.16 -15.31 -33.88
C ARG A 9 -12.17 -16.52 -32.95
N PHE A 10 -12.92 -17.56 -33.28
CA PHE A 10 -12.91 -18.84 -32.56
C PHE A 10 -11.51 -19.48 -32.58
N ARG A 11 -10.86 -19.53 -33.75
CA ARG A 11 -9.48 -20.04 -33.86
C ARG A 11 -8.49 -19.22 -33.06
N ALA A 12 -8.57 -17.89 -33.16
CA ALA A 12 -7.71 -17.00 -32.39
C ALA A 12 -7.90 -17.18 -30.87
N LEU A 13 -9.12 -17.45 -30.40
CA LEU A 13 -9.38 -17.75 -28.99
C LEU A 13 -8.79 -19.10 -28.57
N ALA A 14 -8.95 -20.15 -29.38
CA ALA A 14 -8.37 -21.46 -29.10
C ALA A 14 -6.83 -21.40 -29.04
N GLU A 15 -6.20 -20.63 -29.93
CA GLU A 15 -4.75 -20.44 -29.94
C GLU A 15 -4.26 -19.61 -28.74
N ALA A 16 -4.97 -18.53 -28.39
CA ALA A 16 -4.54 -17.62 -27.33
C ALA A 16 -4.84 -18.14 -25.91
N TYR A 17 -5.96 -18.84 -25.73
CA TYR A 17 -6.45 -19.25 -24.41
C TYR A 17 -6.46 -20.77 -24.19
N GLY A 18 -6.31 -21.57 -25.25
CA GLY A 18 -6.40 -23.02 -25.16
C GLY A 18 -7.86 -23.50 -25.10
N ALA A 19 -8.15 -24.41 -24.18
CA ALA A 19 -9.48 -24.97 -23.95
C ALA A 19 -10.54 -23.91 -23.62
N ILE A 20 -11.79 -24.17 -23.99
CA ILE A 20 -12.92 -23.22 -23.85
C ILE A 20 -13.12 -22.79 -22.39
N GLU A 21 -12.81 -23.64 -21.43
CA GLU A 21 -12.89 -23.38 -19.99
C GLU A 21 -12.02 -22.19 -19.56
N ARG A 22 -10.95 -21.89 -20.30
CA ARG A 22 -10.01 -20.79 -20.03
C ARG A 22 -10.40 -19.50 -20.73
N TRP A 23 -11.41 -19.52 -21.61
CA TRP A 23 -11.82 -18.35 -22.38
C TRP A 23 -12.50 -17.29 -21.50
N PRO A 24 -12.59 -16.03 -21.96
CA PRO A 24 -13.40 -15.01 -21.31
C PRO A 24 -14.86 -15.46 -21.14
N ALA A 25 -15.44 -15.21 -19.95
CA ALA A 25 -16.74 -15.77 -19.55
C ALA A 25 -17.87 -15.53 -20.59
N GLY A 26 -17.95 -14.33 -21.16
CA GLY A 26 -18.97 -13.97 -22.16
C GLY A 26 -18.86 -14.66 -23.52
N LEU A 27 -17.81 -15.45 -23.75
CA LEU A 27 -17.56 -16.14 -25.03
C LEU A 27 -17.61 -17.67 -24.91
N ARG A 28 -17.71 -18.23 -23.68
CA ARG A 28 -17.67 -19.68 -23.46
C ARG A 28 -18.89 -20.40 -24.05
N GLU A 29 -20.09 -19.88 -23.80
CA GLU A 29 -21.33 -20.50 -24.30
C GLU A 29 -21.41 -20.49 -25.82
N GLU A 30 -20.99 -19.38 -26.45
CA GLU A 30 -20.91 -19.27 -27.90
C GLU A 30 -19.82 -20.20 -28.47
N GLY A 31 -18.67 -20.30 -27.79
CA GLY A 31 -17.61 -21.25 -28.11
C GLY A 31 -18.11 -22.71 -28.08
N LEU A 32 -18.85 -23.10 -27.04
CA LEU A 32 -19.44 -24.44 -26.93
C LEU A 32 -20.44 -24.71 -28.06
N ARG A 33 -21.26 -23.72 -28.44
CA ARG A 33 -22.17 -23.85 -29.59
C ARG A 33 -21.40 -24.04 -30.89
N MET A 34 -20.34 -23.27 -31.13
CA MET A 34 -19.51 -23.41 -32.34
C MET A 34 -18.76 -24.74 -32.38
N ALA A 35 -18.30 -25.23 -31.22
CA ALA A 35 -17.64 -26.53 -31.09
C ALA A 35 -18.58 -27.72 -31.37
N GLY A 36 -19.89 -27.50 -31.54
CA GLY A 36 -20.79 -28.52 -32.09
C GLY A 36 -20.46 -28.90 -33.55
N ARG A 37 -19.71 -28.06 -34.27
CA ARG A 37 -19.22 -28.38 -35.61
C ARG A 37 -17.93 -29.23 -35.51
N PRO A 38 -17.82 -30.35 -36.25
CA PRO A 38 -16.68 -31.27 -36.10
C PRO A 38 -15.32 -30.66 -36.47
N ASP A 39 -15.29 -29.72 -37.42
CA ASP A 39 -14.09 -28.97 -37.81
C ASP A 39 -13.57 -28.07 -36.69
N LEU A 40 -14.47 -27.48 -35.91
CA LEU A 40 -14.13 -26.59 -34.79
C LEU A 40 -13.92 -27.36 -33.47
N ALA A 41 -14.63 -28.48 -33.30
CA ALA A 41 -14.44 -29.41 -32.20
C ALA A 41 -12.99 -29.93 -32.17
N ALA A 42 -12.46 -30.31 -33.35
CA ALA A 42 -11.09 -30.80 -33.47
C ALA A 42 -10.05 -29.78 -32.98
N ILE A 43 -10.24 -28.50 -33.29
CA ILE A 43 -9.34 -27.40 -32.89
C ILE A 43 -9.31 -27.26 -31.37
N VAL A 44 -10.48 -27.27 -30.72
CA VAL A 44 -10.56 -27.16 -29.27
C VAL A 44 -10.07 -28.43 -28.57
N ALA A 45 -10.31 -29.60 -29.16
CA ALA A 45 -9.81 -30.86 -28.63
C ALA A 45 -8.28 -30.93 -28.66
N GLU A 46 -7.66 -30.43 -29.73
CA GLU A 46 -6.20 -30.30 -29.82
C GLU A 46 -5.67 -29.34 -28.76
N ALA A 47 -6.30 -28.16 -28.61
CA ALA A 47 -5.94 -27.19 -27.57
C ALA A 47 -6.08 -27.76 -26.15
N ALA A 48 -7.17 -28.48 -25.87
CA ALA A 48 -7.41 -29.13 -24.58
C ALA A 48 -6.41 -30.26 -24.30
N SER A 49 -6.01 -31.02 -25.33
CA SER A 49 -4.96 -32.03 -25.22
C SER A 49 -3.61 -31.42 -24.85
N LEU A 50 -3.25 -30.30 -25.48
CA LEU A 50 -2.05 -29.54 -25.13
C LEU A 50 -2.11 -29.04 -23.69
N ASP A 51 -3.23 -28.44 -23.29
CA ASP A 51 -3.44 -27.97 -21.92
C ASP A 51 -3.30 -29.10 -20.89
N ALA A 52 -3.89 -30.26 -21.16
CA ALA A 52 -3.76 -31.42 -20.27
C ALA A 52 -2.30 -31.88 -20.11
N ARG A 53 -1.52 -31.84 -21.19
CA ARG A 53 -0.08 -32.14 -21.15
C ARG A 53 0.69 -31.10 -20.35
N LEU A 54 0.37 -29.83 -20.51
CA LEU A 54 1.00 -28.74 -19.74
C LEU A 54 0.62 -28.79 -18.26
N ASP A 55 -0.62 -29.14 -17.93
CA ASP A 55 -1.08 -29.27 -16.54
C ASP A 55 -0.43 -30.48 -15.84
N SER A 56 -0.04 -31.51 -16.60
CA SER A 56 0.74 -32.64 -16.06
C SER A 56 2.19 -32.27 -15.72
N TRP A 57 2.69 -31.14 -16.23
CA TRP A 57 4.06 -30.71 -16.00
C TRP A 57 4.24 -30.20 -14.56
N THR A 58 4.89 -31.00 -13.72
CA THR A 58 5.22 -30.60 -12.35
C THR A 58 6.52 -29.79 -12.33
N SER A 59 6.42 -28.52 -11.94
CA SER A 59 7.60 -27.68 -11.69
C SER A 59 8.22 -28.01 -10.33
N PRO A 60 9.56 -28.02 -10.19
CA PRO A 60 10.21 -28.22 -8.90
C PRO A 60 9.76 -27.16 -7.88
N ALA A 61 9.61 -27.59 -6.63
CA ALA A 61 9.20 -26.69 -5.55
C ALA A 61 10.15 -25.48 -5.45
N PRO A 62 9.62 -24.25 -5.34
CA PRO A 62 10.45 -23.06 -5.24
C PRO A 62 11.30 -23.10 -3.96
N SER A 63 12.56 -22.65 -4.09
CA SER A 63 13.50 -22.61 -2.97
C SER A 63 12.92 -21.84 -1.78
N THR A 64 13.30 -22.25 -0.56
CA THR A 64 12.92 -21.57 0.68
C THR A 64 13.35 -20.10 0.66
N ALA A 65 14.50 -19.80 0.07
CA ALA A 65 15.01 -18.44 -0.13
C ALA A 65 14.08 -17.59 -1.01
N LEU A 66 13.62 -18.12 -2.16
CA LEU A 66 12.71 -17.40 -3.05
C LEU A 66 11.35 -17.14 -2.38
N ARG A 67 10.79 -18.15 -1.71
CA ARG A 67 9.56 -17.99 -0.92
C ARG A 67 9.71 -16.92 0.15
N GLY A 68 10.84 -16.94 0.87
CA GLY A 68 11.17 -15.93 1.87
C GLY A 68 11.29 -14.53 1.29
N ALA A 69 11.92 -14.37 0.13
CA ALA A 69 12.08 -13.08 -0.55
C ALA A 69 10.72 -12.48 -0.98
N ILE A 70 9.84 -13.29 -1.57
CA ILE A 70 8.50 -12.87 -2.00
C ILE A 70 7.65 -12.44 -0.79
N LEU A 71 7.61 -13.26 0.27
CA LEU A 71 6.86 -12.94 1.49
C LEU A 71 7.45 -11.73 2.23
N GLY A 72 8.78 -11.62 2.26
CA GLY A 72 9.50 -10.52 2.88
C GLY A 72 9.23 -9.16 2.23
N GLN A 73 9.00 -9.12 0.91
CA GLN A 73 8.70 -7.88 0.20
C GLN A 73 7.41 -7.22 0.70
N ARG A 74 6.35 -8.02 0.94
CA ARG A 74 5.09 -7.52 1.51
C ARG A 74 5.25 -7.03 2.95
N GLN A 75 6.07 -7.71 3.74
CA GLN A 75 6.33 -7.30 5.13
C GLN A 75 7.13 -5.99 5.20
N ARG A 76 8.07 -5.77 4.28
CA ARG A 76 8.90 -4.55 4.23
C ARG A 76 8.06 -3.30 3.94
N THR A 77 7.08 -3.37 3.04
CA THR A 77 6.19 -2.25 2.72
C THR A 77 5.27 -1.90 3.90
N LEU A 78 4.72 -2.91 4.58
CA LEU A 78 3.89 -2.73 5.77
C LEU A 78 4.68 -2.08 6.91
N ARG A 79 5.87 -2.61 7.24
CA ARG A 79 6.73 -2.04 8.30
C ARG A 79 7.13 -0.59 8.01
N ARG A 80 7.37 -0.24 6.74
CA ARG A 80 7.65 1.15 6.34
C ARG A 80 6.46 2.07 6.60
N ARG A 81 5.24 1.65 6.21
CA ARG A 81 4.01 2.42 6.46
C ARG A 81 3.76 2.63 7.95
N LEU A 82 3.89 1.58 8.76
CA LEU A 82 3.72 1.69 10.22
C LEU A 82 4.75 2.64 10.82
N ARG A 83 6.03 2.54 10.44
CA ARG A 83 7.07 3.45 10.91
C ARG A 83 6.78 4.90 10.55
N LEU A 84 6.32 5.17 9.33
CA LEU A 84 5.93 6.51 8.91
C LEU A 84 4.73 7.03 9.72
N TRP A 85 3.72 6.19 9.91
CA TRP A 85 2.54 6.55 10.70
C TRP A 85 2.88 6.86 12.16
N TRP A 86 3.70 6.01 12.80
CA TRP A 86 4.20 6.25 14.15
C TRP A 86 5.11 7.48 14.23
N SER A 87 5.93 7.75 13.21
CA SER A 87 6.76 8.95 13.18
C SER A 87 5.92 10.24 13.10
N ALA A 88 4.80 10.21 12.37
CA ALA A 88 3.90 11.35 12.28
C ALA A 88 3.26 11.68 13.63
N ILE A 89 2.86 10.65 14.39
CA ILE A 89 2.34 10.82 15.75
C ILE A 89 3.41 11.46 16.64
N GLY A 90 4.63 10.93 16.64
CA GLY A 90 5.73 11.46 17.45
C GLY A 90 6.02 12.93 17.17
N VAL A 91 6.08 13.31 15.89
CA VAL A 91 6.31 14.70 15.47
C VAL A 91 5.16 15.61 15.92
N ALA A 92 3.90 15.17 15.75
CA ALA A 92 2.74 15.94 16.18
C ALA A 92 2.74 16.16 17.70
N THR A 93 3.04 15.12 18.49
CA THR A 93 3.14 15.24 19.95
C THR A 93 4.27 16.16 20.40
N ALA A 94 5.42 16.13 19.71
CA ALA A 94 6.55 17.02 20.03
C ALA A 94 6.21 18.49 19.74
N LEU A 95 5.56 18.77 18.59
CA LEU A 95 5.09 20.11 18.23
C LEU A 95 4.03 20.63 19.21
N ALA A 96 3.05 19.79 19.56
CA ALA A 96 2.02 20.17 20.54
C ALA A 96 2.65 20.47 21.92
N GLY A 97 3.54 19.61 22.39
CA GLY A 97 4.27 19.82 23.65
C GLY A 97 5.10 21.11 23.64
N ALA A 98 5.82 21.40 22.55
CA ALA A 98 6.60 22.62 22.40
C ALA A 98 5.69 23.87 22.40
N ALA A 99 4.55 23.82 21.71
CA ALA A 99 3.59 24.92 21.67
C ALA A 99 2.96 25.19 23.04
N THR A 100 2.51 24.13 23.73
CA THR A 100 1.96 24.25 25.09
C THR A 100 3.00 24.74 26.08
N GLY A 101 4.24 24.23 26.03
CA GLY A 101 5.32 24.69 26.89
C GLY A 101 5.69 26.17 26.65
N SER A 102 5.75 26.60 25.39
CA SER A 102 6.02 28.00 25.04
C SER A 102 4.90 28.94 25.51
N LEU A 103 3.64 28.54 25.31
CA LEU A 103 2.48 29.32 25.80
C LEU A 103 2.44 29.38 27.32
N ALA A 104 2.79 28.30 28.02
CA ALA A 104 2.83 28.27 29.48
C ALA A 104 3.86 29.27 30.04
N ILE A 105 5.05 29.35 29.44
CA ILE A 105 6.09 30.33 29.83
C ILE A 105 5.60 31.76 29.53
N ALA A 106 4.98 31.99 28.37
CA ALA A 106 4.48 33.32 28.00
C ALA A 106 3.29 33.80 28.86
N ALA A 107 2.50 32.89 29.42
CA ALA A 107 1.36 33.20 30.27
C ALA A 107 1.71 33.39 31.76
N MET A 108 2.95 33.07 32.16
CA MET A 108 3.41 33.37 33.51
C MET A 108 3.60 34.88 33.66
N PRO A 109 2.97 35.53 34.66
CA PRO A 109 3.25 36.93 34.95
C PRO A 109 4.71 37.03 35.33
N VAL A 110 5.48 37.78 34.53
CA VAL A 110 6.82 38.20 34.92
C VAL A 110 6.61 39.23 36.02
N ASP A 111 6.96 38.91 37.26
CA ASP A 111 7.07 39.91 38.31
C ASP A 111 8.15 40.90 37.87
N HIS A 112 7.71 42.02 37.30
CA HIS A 112 8.52 43.19 37.09
C HIS A 112 8.76 43.82 38.46
N HIS A 113 9.64 43.22 39.27
CA HIS A 113 10.16 43.93 40.43
C HIS A 113 10.90 45.17 39.93
N HIS A 114 10.45 46.29 40.49
CA HIS A 114 10.66 47.67 40.11
C HIS A 114 12.12 48.00 39.76
N PRO A 115 12.38 48.83 38.72
CA PRO A 115 13.70 49.41 38.51
C PRO A 115 14.03 50.36 39.67
N PHE A 116 15.22 50.17 40.24
CA PHE A 116 15.91 51.06 41.19
C PHE A 116 15.11 51.42 42.46
N GLY A 117 15.06 50.48 43.42
CA GLY A 117 14.96 50.85 44.84
C GLY A 117 16.38 50.91 45.41
N ASP A 118 16.71 51.99 46.11
CA ASP A 118 18.00 52.24 46.79
C ASP A 118 18.32 51.25 47.94
N ASP A 119 17.72 50.06 47.94
CA ASP A 119 17.99 49.00 48.90
C ASP A 119 19.20 48.20 48.45
N THR A 120 20.38 48.67 48.84
CA THR A 120 21.54 47.77 48.97
C THR A 120 21.43 47.01 50.30
N ALA A 121 22.03 45.81 50.37
CA ALA A 121 22.02 44.92 51.54
C ALA A 121 22.56 45.54 52.86
N PHE A 122 22.99 46.80 52.83
CA PHE A 122 23.51 47.56 53.95
C PHE A 122 22.55 48.65 54.47
N GLY A 123 21.35 48.78 53.89
CA GLY A 123 20.30 49.68 54.39
C GLY A 123 20.34 51.11 53.84
N ASN A 124 19.14 51.69 53.71
CA ASN A 124 18.80 53.05 53.28
C ASN A 124 19.66 54.13 54.00
N VAL A 125 20.33 54.97 53.21
CA VAL A 125 21.03 56.16 53.71
C VAL A 125 20.06 57.34 53.68
N SER A 126 19.30 57.54 54.75
CA SER A 126 18.53 58.77 54.93
C SER A 126 19.51 59.89 55.29
N MET A 127 19.92 60.69 54.30
CA MET A 127 20.58 61.98 54.53
C MET A 127 19.70 62.81 55.46
N ARG A 128 20.14 62.98 56.71
CA ARG A 128 19.56 63.91 57.66
C ARG A 128 20.38 65.19 57.59
N GLU A 129 19.82 66.21 56.95
CA GLU A 129 20.36 67.56 56.95
C GLU A 129 20.13 68.21 58.33
N GLU A 130 21.21 68.70 58.95
CA GLU A 130 21.21 69.86 59.86
C GLU A 130 22.36 70.79 59.47
#